data_AF-A0A8H6GMC9-F1
#
_entry.id   AF-A0A8H6GMC9-F1
#
_cell.length_a   1.000
_cell.length_b   1.000
_cell.length_c   1.000
_cell.angle_alpha   90.00
_cell.angle_beta   90.00
_cell.angle_gamma   90.00
#
_symmetry.space_group_name_H-M   'P 1'
#
loop_
_entity.id
_entity.type
_entity.pdbx_description
1 polymer ?
#
loop_
_entity_poly.entity_id
_entity_poly.type
_entity_poly.pdbx_seq_one_letter_code
_entity_poly.pdbx_strand_id
1 'polypeptide(L)'
;MSIFGSRLLGACRRHLDNLHDSGNNAEMVDKIVKTAVRFSMRCVGLESYAYGVNGAKYIERVISWRLGIDSKNSVPLPFRPTPLQSKNPTHFWGIDLFNWPEIRDQLVLDAESTDFDELLRDLVLHSVIEPANHSVAVNILDIFENQVLRRRQNQKNPPRSYFTDPSWTLFQIGPEVGEWYSSEHDIVEEAIFQELDRQINAVAPSPDDNPVEESQANDIAKFLGLDDFCEWKLSKDFARKYPKLDCSTAVTQRDLAPSATVYCW
;
A
#
# COMPACT_ATOMS: atom_id res chain seq x y z
N MET A 1 -4.90 -10.78 -1.77
CA MET A 1 -4.91 -9.29 -1.89
C MET A 1 -5.55 -8.79 -3.17
N SER A 2 -5.46 -9.57 -4.26
CA SER A 2 -5.92 -9.16 -5.58
C SER A 2 -7.43 -8.85 -5.66
N ILE A 3 -8.25 -9.78 -5.16
CA ILE A 3 -9.72 -9.64 -5.09
C ILE A 3 -10.10 -8.50 -4.13
N PHE A 4 -9.49 -8.45 -2.95
CA PHE A 4 -9.78 -7.46 -1.91
C PHE A 4 -9.72 -6.03 -2.43
N GLY A 5 -8.64 -5.63 -3.11
CA GLY A 5 -8.53 -4.25 -3.54
C GLY A 5 -9.44 -3.88 -4.73
N SER A 6 -9.83 -4.85 -5.57
CA SER A 6 -10.87 -4.61 -6.58
C SER A 6 -12.23 -4.31 -5.93
N ARG A 7 -12.57 -5.05 -4.87
CA ARG A 7 -13.78 -4.88 -4.06
C ARG A 7 -13.74 -3.58 -3.25
N LEU A 8 -12.57 -3.20 -2.74
CA LEU A 8 -12.34 -1.90 -2.09
C LEU A 8 -12.64 -0.74 -3.05
N LEU A 9 -12.11 -0.78 -4.28
CA LEU A 9 -12.39 0.25 -5.28
C LEU A 9 -13.89 0.29 -5.66
N GLY A 10 -14.56 -0.87 -5.75
CA GLY A 10 -16.01 -0.96 -5.95
C GLY A 10 -16.80 -0.28 -4.83
N ALA A 11 -16.48 -0.62 -3.57
CA ALA A 11 -17.08 0.01 -2.40
C ALA A 11 -16.85 1.53 -2.36
N CYS A 12 -15.65 2.02 -2.70
CA CYS A 12 -15.39 3.45 -2.81
C CYS A 12 -16.24 4.12 -3.90
N ARG A 13 -16.40 3.50 -5.08
CA ARG A 13 -17.26 4.04 -6.15
C ARG A 13 -18.71 4.19 -5.69
N ARG A 14 -19.24 3.18 -5.01
CA ARG A 14 -20.60 3.23 -4.44
C ARG A 14 -20.78 4.40 -3.47
N HIS A 15 -19.79 4.64 -2.60
CA HIS A 15 -19.79 5.81 -1.71
C HIS A 15 -19.78 7.14 -2.48
N LEU A 16 -18.98 7.23 -3.55
CA LEU A 16 -18.91 8.43 -4.40
C LEU A 16 -20.21 8.68 -5.18
N ASP A 17 -20.84 7.62 -5.71
CA ASP A 17 -22.09 7.71 -6.44
C ASP A 17 -23.21 8.24 -5.53
N ASN A 18 -23.28 7.76 -4.28
CA ASN A 18 -24.22 8.25 -3.27
C ASN A 18 -24.01 9.74 -2.93
N LEU A 19 -22.78 10.26 -3.07
CA LEU A 19 -22.46 11.66 -2.84
C LEU A 19 -22.79 12.55 -4.04
N HIS A 20 -22.76 12.03 -5.26
CA HIS A 20 -23.02 12.88 -6.44
C HIS A 20 -24.44 13.48 -6.41
N ASP A 21 -25.36 12.83 -5.69
CA ASP A 21 -26.72 13.31 -5.46
C ASP A 21 -26.83 14.50 -4.48
N SER A 22 -25.77 14.88 -3.76
CA SER A 22 -25.83 15.80 -2.61
C SER A 22 -25.05 17.13 -2.70
N GLY A 23 -24.32 17.43 -3.79
CA GLY A 23 -23.65 18.74 -4.01
C GLY A 23 -22.12 18.73 -3.92
N ASN A 24 -21.47 19.88 -3.61
CA ASN A 24 -20.00 20.00 -3.61
C ASN A 24 -19.37 19.26 -2.43
N ASN A 25 -18.86 18.05 -2.69
CA ASN A 25 -18.48 17.06 -1.69
C ASN A 25 -16.96 16.83 -1.59
N ALA A 26 -16.13 17.80 -1.97
CA ALA A 26 -14.67 17.64 -2.03
C ALA A 26 -14.03 17.13 -0.72
N GLU A 27 -14.50 17.59 0.44
CA GLU A 27 -14.03 17.13 1.75
C GLU A 27 -14.42 15.67 2.01
N MET A 28 -15.63 15.26 1.61
CA MET A 28 -16.08 13.88 1.78
C MET A 28 -15.36 12.93 0.83
N VAL A 29 -15.06 13.37 -0.39
CA VAL A 29 -14.26 12.60 -1.36
C VAL A 29 -12.87 12.32 -0.78
N ASP A 30 -12.20 13.34 -0.23
CA ASP A 30 -10.91 13.20 0.44
C ASP A 30 -10.99 12.23 1.64
N LYS A 31 -12.07 12.33 2.43
CA LYS A 31 -12.32 11.43 3.57
C LYS A 31 -12.49 9.97 3.13
N ILE A 32 -13.25 9.70 2.08
CA ILE A 32 -13.44 8.33 1.53
C ILE A 32 -12.10 7.74 1.12
N VAL A 33 -11.30 8.47 0.36
CA VAL A 33 -10.01 7.98 -0.16
C VAL A 33 -9.06 7.68 1.00
N LYS A 34 -8.92 8.60 1.96
CA LYS A 34 -8.07 8.41 3.15
C LYS A 34 -8.51 7.22 3.99
N THR A 35 -9.82 7.07 4.24
CA THR A 35 -10.35 5.93 4.98
C THR A 35 -10.08 4.61 4.26
N ALA A 36 -10.23 4.56 2.93
CA ALA A 36 -9.95 3.36 2.15
C ALA A 36 -8.47 2.96 2.19
N VAL A 37 -7.55 3.93 2.06
CA VAL A 37 -6.11 3.68 2.21
C VAL A 37 -5.80 3.16 3.61
N ARG A 38 -6.28 3.86 4.64
CA ARG A 38 -6.06 3.46 6.03
C ARG A 38 -6.56 2.04 6.29
N PHE A 39 -7.82 1.77 5.93
CA PHE A 39 -8.45 0.46 6.11
C PHE A 39 -7.67 -0.63 5.38
N SER A 40 -7.33 -0.44 4.11
CA SER A 40 -6.60 -1.44 3.33
C SER A 40 -5.20 -1.74 3.88
N MET A 41 -4.46 -0.72 4.31
CA MET A 41 -3.13 -0.90 4.89
C MET A 41 -3.21 -1.57 6.26
N ARG A 42 -4.24 -1.25 7.06
CA ARG A 42 -4.50 -1.93 8.33
C ARG A 42 -4.82 -3.40 8.10
N CYS A 43 -5.65 -3.71 7.10
CA CYS A 43 -6.04 -5.09 6.76
C CYS A 43 -4.84 -6.01 6.49
N VAL A 44 -3.74 -5.47 5.96
CA VAL A 44 -2.50 -6.23 5.72
C VAL A 44 -1.45 -6.06 6.81
N GLY A 45 -1.73 -5.28 7.86
CA GLY A 45 -0.76 -4.99 8.93
C GLY A 45 0.37 -4.07 8.51
N LEU A 46 0.18 -3.24 7.47
CA LEU A 46 1.16 -2.27 6.98
C LEU A 46 0.76 -0.81 7.21
N GLU A 47 -0.28 -0.52 7.99
CA GLU A 47 -0.72 0.86 8.27
C GLU A 47 0.45 1.73 8.75
N SER A 48 1.13 1.34 9.83
CA SER A 48 2.25 2.12 10.36
C SER A 48 3.39 2.25 9.35
N TYR A 49 3.66 1.21 8.55
CA TYR A 49 4.66 1.24 7.49
C TYR A 49 4.29 2.26 6.40
N ALA A 50 3.10 2.13 5.82
CA ALA A 50 2.63 2.98 4.72
C ALA A 50 2.60 4.46 5.12
N TYR A 51 2.13 4.80 6.33
CA TYR A 51 2.16 6.19 6.81
C TYR A 51 3.59 6.62 7.19
N GLY A 52 4.34 5.75 7.86
CA GLY A 52 5.68 6.06 8.37
C GLY A 52 6.72 6.31 7.28
N VAL A 53 6.68 5.56 6.17
CA VAL A 53 7.53 5.80 4.98
C VAL A 53 6.91 6.82 4.01
N ASN A 54 5.83 7.51 4.42
CA ASN A 54 5.13 8.48 3.59
C ASN A 54 4.56 7.91 2.28
N GLY A 55 4.26 6.61 2.26
CA GLY A 55 3.65 5.89 1.13
C GLY A 55 2.14 6.13 1.01
N ALA A 56 1.44 6.32 2.13
CA ALA A 56 -0.02 6.51 2.15
C ALA A 56 -0.48 7.65 1.22
N LYS A 57 0.19 8.81 1.23
CA LYS A 57 -0.13 9.93 0.32
C LYS A 57 -0.03 9.57 -1.17
N TYR A 58 0.85 8.63 -1.54
CA TYR A 58 0.98 8.17 -2.92
C TYR A 58 -0.16 7.22 -3.28
N ILE A 59 -0.48 6.29 -2.38
CA ILE A 59 -1.59 5.35 -2.53
C ILE A 59 -2.91 6.11 -2.64
N GLU A 60 -3.12 7.16 -1.83
CA GLU A 60 -4.28 8.05 -1.90
C GLU A 60 -4.43 8.65 -3.31
N ARG A 61 -3.35 9.18 -3.90
CA ARG A 61 -3.37 9.73 -5.26
C ARG A 61 -3.65 8.67 -6.33
N VAL A 62 -3.10 7.47 -6.17
CA VAL A 62 -3.37 6.34 -7.07
C VAL A 62 -4.85 5.95 -7.01
N ILE A 63 -5.42 5.84 -5.80
CA ILE A 63 -6.84 5.51 -5.62
C ILE A 63 -7.72 6.62 -6.21
N SER A 64 -7.44 7.89 -5.94
CA SER A 64 -8.19 9.02 -6.53
C SER A 64 -8.19 8.97 -8.06
N TRP A 65 -7.06 8.64 -8.68
CA TRP A 65 -6.98 8.45 -10.14
C TRP A 65 -7.79 7.23 -10.62
N ARG A 66 -7.69 6.08 -9.95
CA ARG A 66 -8.44 4.85 -10.30
C ARG A 66 -9.95 4.99 -10.14
N LEU A 67 -10.39 5.88 -9.25
CA LEU A 67 -11.80 6.24 -9.06
C LEU A 67 -12.28 7.31 -10.05
N GLY A 68 -11.40 7.85 -10.91
CA GLY A 68 -11.74 8.88 -11.88
C GLY A 68 -11.93 10.28 -11.29
N ILE A 69 -11.55 10.48 -10.02
CA ILE A 69 -11.62 11.77 -9.33
C ILE A 69 -10.52 12.69 -9.84
N ASP A 70 -9.29 12.17 -9.88
CA ASP A 70 -8.09 12.93 -10.23
C ASP A 70 -7.57 12.52 -11.62
N SER A 71 -6.93 13.48 -12.30
CA SER A 71 -6.14 13.19 -13.50
C SER A 71 -4.90 12.37 -13.14
N LYS A 72 -4.42 11.52 -14.07
CA LYS A 72 -3.17 10.78 -13.91
C LYS A 72 -1.97 11.68 -13.56
N ASN A 73 -1.98 12.94 -14.01
CA ASN A 73 -0.89 13.88 -13.78
C ASN A 73 -0.81 14.33 -12.30
N SER A 74 -1.91 14.20 -11.55
CA SER A 74 -1.97 14.45 -10.11
C SER A 74 -1.25 13.36 -9.30
N VAL A 75 -1.01 12.19 -9.89
CA VAL A 75 -0.20 11.13 -9.26
C VAL A 75 1.29 11.51 -9.41
N PRO A 76 2.02 11.68 -8.29
CA PRO A 76 3.44 12.02 -8.34
C PRO A 76 4.29 10.84 -8.82
N LEU A 77 5.48 11.17 -9.35
CA LEU A 77 6.49 10.16 -9.62
C LEU A 77 6.98 9.53 -8.29
N PRO A 78 7.36 8.26 -8.31
CA PRO A 78 7.43 7.37 -9.48
C PRO A 78 6.13 6.59 -9.77
N PHE A 79 5.07 6.76 -8.96
CA PHE A 79 3.82 6.01 -9.07
C PHE A 79 2.88 6.49 -10.18
N ARG A 80 3.20 7.60 -10.84
CA ARG A 80 2.40 8.13 -11.96
C ARG A 80 2.08 7.02 -12.98
N PRO A 81 0.81 6.81 -13.35
CA PRO A 81 0.43 5.77 -14.30
C PRO A 81 1.13 5.91 -15.64
N THR A 82 1.65 4.80 -16.18
CA THR A 82 2.26 4.78 -17.50
C THR A 82 1.21 4.98 -18.61
N PRO A 83 1.63 5.27 -19.85
CA PRO A 83 0.72 5.29 -20.99
C PRO A 83 -0.02 3.96 -21.21
N LEU A 84 0.61 2.82 -20.94
CA LEU A 84 -0.01 1.50 -21.08
C LEU A 84 -1.10 1.30 -20.01
N GLN A 85 -0.79 1.59 -18.75
CA GLN A 85 -1.75 1.55 -17.64
C GLN A 85 -2.96 2.48 -17.88
N SER A 86 -2.71 3.67 -18.42
CA SER A 86 -3.77 4.64 -18.75
C SER A 86 -4.71 4.14 -19.85
N LYS A 87 -4.20 3.35 -20.81
CA LYS A 87 -4.98 2.76 -21.90
C LYS A 87 -5.70 1.47 -21.50
N ASN A 88 -5.24 0.81 -20.44
CA ASN A 88 -5.83 -0.41 -19.92
C ASN A 88 -6.30 -0.21 -18.46
N PRO A 89 -7.38 0.56 -18.20
CA PRO A 89 -7.80 0.90 -16.83
C PRO A 89 -8.33 -0.30 -16.03
N THR A 90 -8.50 -1.48 -16.64
CA THR A 90 -8.96 -2.71 -16.00
C THR A 90 -7.82 -3.61 -15.51
N HIS A 91 -6.56 -3.24 -15.76
CA HIS A 91 -5.43 -3.98 -15.22
C HIS A 91 -5.45 -4.02 -13.69
N PHE A 92 -4.82 -5.05 -13.12
CA PHE A 92 -4.77 -5.26 -11.69
C PHE A 92 -4.25 -4.02 -10.94
N TRP A 93 -5.04 -3.52 -9.99
CA TRP A 93 -4.79 -2.25 -9.29
C TRP A 93 -3.49 -2.24 -8.49
N GLY A 94 -3.07 -3.39 -7.94
CA GLY A 94 -1.85 -3.50 -7.16
C GLY A 94 -0.59 -3.17 -7.96
N ILE A 95 -0.64 -3.28 -9.29
CA ILE A 95 0.47 -2.86 -10.17
C ILE A 95 0.77 -1.37 -9.99
N ASP A 96 -0.23 -0.52 -9.75
CA ASP A 96 0.01 0.93 -9.59
C ASP A 96 0.77 1.29 -8.33
N LEU A 97 0.85 0.37 -7.38
CA LEU A 97 1.57 0.57 -6.13
C LEU A 97 3.07 0.28 -6.28
N PHE A 98 3.55 -0.01 -7.50
CA PHE A 98 4.96 -0.25 -7.77
C PHE A 98 5.63 1.03 -8.26
N ASN A 99 6.76 1.38 -7.65
CA ASN A 99 7.54 2.57 -7.97
C ASN A 99 8.45 2.39 -9.20
N TRP A 100 8.38 1.26 -9.92
CA TRP A 100 9.18 0.99 -11.12
C TRP A 100 8.28 0.90 -12.37
N PRO A 101 8.13 1.98 -13.17
CA PRO A 101 7.23 2.00 -14.32
C PRO A 101 7.54 0.92 -15.37
N GLU A 102 8.81 0.58 -15.58
CA GLU A 102 9.23 -0.46 -16.53
C GLU A 102 8.76 -1.85 -16.09
N ILE A 103 8.76 -2.13 -14.79
CA ILE A 103 8.25 -3.39 -14.24
C ILE A 103 6.72 -3.42 -14.32
N ARG A 104 6.06 -2.29 -14.03
CA ARG A 104 4.59 -2.19 -14.14
C ARG A 104 4.09 -2.52 -15.54
N ASP A 105 4.72 -1.98 -16.58
CA ASP A 105 4.32 -2.24 -17.95
C ASP A 105 4.46 -3.73 -18.33
N GLN A 106 5.53 -4.39 -17.88
CA GLN A 106 5.72 -5.83 -18.08
C GLN A 106 4.60 -6.63 -17.40
N LEU A 107 4.21 -6.26 -16.18
CA LEU A 107 3.16 -6.92 -15.42
C LEU A 107 1.75 -6.68 -15.97
N VAL A 108 1.50 -5.54 -16.59
CA VAL A 108 0.25 -5.30 -17.33
C VAL A 108 0.14 -6.24 -18.53
N LEU A 109 1.26 -6.54 -19.20
CA LEU A 109 1.30 -7.45 -20.35
C LEU A 109 1.24 -8.92 -19.92
N ASP A 110 1.84 -9.28 -18.79
CA ASP A 110 1.96 -10.65 -18.30
C ASP A 110 1.01 -10.96 -17.11
N ALA A 111 -0.16 -10.31 -17.11
CA ALA A 111 -1.09 -10.38 -15.98
C ALA A 111 -1.66 -11.79 -15.75
N GLU A 112 -1.88 -12.57 -16.81
CA GLU A 112 -2.50 -13.89 -16.72
C GLU A 112 -1.60 -14.96 -16.08
N SER A 113 -0.28 -14.82 -16.20
CA SER A 113 0.69 -15.78 -15.68
C SER A 113 1.29 -15.37 -14.33
N THR A 114 0.81 -14.28 -13.75
CA THR A 114 1.40 -13.66 -12.57
C THR A 114 0.56 -13.88 -11.33
N ASP A 115 1.16 -14.52 -10.32
CA ASP A 115 0.62 -14.49 -8.97
C ASP A 115 0.90 -13.13 -8.34
N PHE A 116 -0.09 -12.25 -8.39
CA PHE A 116 0.02 -10.90 -7.86
C PHE A 116 0.08 -10.85 -6.34
N ASP A 117 -0.45 -11.83 -5.62
CA ASP A 117 -0.43 -11.84 -4.16
C ASP A 117 0.97 -12.18 -3.65
N GLU A 118 1.62 -13.18 -4.26
CA GLU A 118 3.02 -13.50 -4.00
C GLU A 118 3.95 -12.36 -4.43
N LEU A 119 3.74 -11.80 -5.62
CA LEU A 119 4.55 -10.70 -6.15
C LEU A 119 4.49 -9.45 -5.27
N LEU A 120 3.28 -9.03 -4.84
CA LEU A 120 3.09 -7.90 -3.94
C LEU A 120 3.86 -8.10 -2.63
N ARG A 121 3.83 -9.32 -2.10
CA ARG A 121 4.57 -9.67 -0.88
C ARG A 121 6.07 -9.57 -1.07
N ASP A 122 6.58 -10.15 -2.14
CA ASP A 122 8.01 -10.14 -2.40
C ASP A 122 8.53 -8.74 -2.69
N LEU A 123 7.74 -7.88 -3.34
CA LEU A 123 8.13 -6.49 -3.58
C LEU A 123 8.35 -5.74 -2.26
N VAL A 124 7.45 -5.87 -1.29
CA VAL A 124 7.64 -5.27 0.04
C VAL A 124 8.87 -5.87 0.72
N LEU A 125 9.03 -7.19 0.68
CA LEU A 125 10.13 -7.92 1.36
C LEU A 125 11.50 -7.77 0.68
N HIS A 126 11.56 -7.32 -0.57
CA HIS A 126 12.80 -7.17 -1.33
C HIS A 126 13.06 -5.74 -1.80
N SER A 127 12.25 -4.78 -1.36
CA SER A 127 12.55 -3.36 -1.53
C SER A 127 13.71 -2.96 -0.62
N VAL A 128 14.73 -2.35 -1.21
CA VAL A 128 15.97 -1.96 -0.54
C VAL A 128 16.33 -0.52 -0.87
N ILE A 129 17.13 0.10 -0.01
CA ILE A 129 17.87 1.32 -0.32
C ILE A 129 19.38 1.04 -0.34
N GLU A 130 20.12 1.93 -0.99
CA GLU A 130 21.57 1.91 -1.07
C GLU A 130 22.16 3.16 -0.40
N PRO A 131 22.35 3.15 0.93
CA PRO A 131 22.77 4.36 1.61
C PRO A 131 24.18 4.78 1.18
N ALA A 132 24.41 6.08 1.05
CA ALA A 132 25.62 6.62 0.42
C ALA A 132 26.94 6.14 1.07
N ASN A 133 26.94 5.95 2.40
CA ASN A 133 28.15 5.67 3.17
C ASN A 133 28.48 4.18 3.34
N HIS A 134 27.73 3.28 2.70
CA HIS A 134 27.86 1.84 2.91
C HIS A 134 27.96 1.09 1.58
N SER A 135 28.76 0.03 1.53
CA SER A 135 28.90 -0.83 0.33
C SER A 135 27.80 -1.89 0.19
N VAL A 136 26.78 -1.84 1.05
CA VAL A 136 25.67 -2.79 1.11
C VAL A 136 24.34 -2.11 0.77
N ALA A 137 23.37 -2.92 0.34
CA ALA A 137 21.96 -2.56 0.30
C ALA A 137 21.28 -3.00 1.59
N VAL A 138 20.26 -2.26 2.03
CA VAL A 138 19.54 -2.57 3.28
C VAL A 138 18.04 -2.60 3.00
N ASN A 139 17.34 -3.60 3.55
CA ASN A 139 15.92 -3.78 3.35
C ASN A 139 15.09 -2.70 4.05
N ILE A 140 14.13 -2.12 3.33
CA ILE A 140 13.37 -0.96 3.80
C ILE A 140 12.43 -1.31 4.94
N LEU A 141 11.72 -2.44 4.84
CA LEU A 141 10.84 -2.92 5.90
C LEU A 141 11.63 -3.21 7.17
N ASP A 142 12.79 -3.86 7.05
CA ASP A 142 13.68 -4.19 8.15
C ASP A 142 14.23 -2.92 8.85
N ILE A 143 14.62 -1.88 8.10
CA ILE A 143 15.00 -0.59 8.68
C ILE A 143 13.80 0.04 9.40
N PHE A 144 12.64 0.06 8.76
CA PHE A 144 11.45 0.68 9.32
C PHE A 144 11.04 0.01 10.64
N GLU A 145 10.95 -1.32 10.66
CA GLU A 145 10.58 -2.07 11.85
C GLU A 145 11.60 -1.90 12.98
N ASN A 146 12.90 -2.01 12.68
CA ASN A 146 13.94 -2.02 13.71
C ASN A 146 14.39 -0.65 14.17
N GLN A 147 14.34 0.36 13.31
CA GLN A 147 14.88 1.69 13.60
C GLN A 147 13.79 2.76 13.78
N VAL A 148 12.64 2.59 13.13
CA VAL A 148 11.54 3.56 13.24
C VAL A 148 10.52 3.08 14.27
N LEU A 149 9.92 1.90 14.07
CA LEU A 149 8.86 1.40 14.95
C LEU A 149 9.36 1.01 16.35
N ARG A 150 10.42 0.20 16.44
CA ARG A 150 10.96 -0.24 17.75
C ARG A 150 11.39 0.93 18.63
N ARG A 151 12.02 1.95 18.06
CA ARG A 151 12.44 3.17 18.80
C ARG A 151 11.24 3.97 19.29
N ARG A 152 10.12 3.94 18.57
CA ARG A 152 8.90 4.71 18.90
C ARG A 152 7.99 4.00 19.91
N GLN A 153 7.89 2.67 19.85
CA GLN A 153 6.87 1.93 20.61
C GLN A 153 7.42 1.09 21.78
N ASN A 154 8.74 1.06 22.04
CA ASN A 154 9.37 0.18 23.04
C ASN A 154 8.87 -1.29 22.93
N GLN A 155 8.44 -1.72 21.75
CA GLN A 155 7.86 -3.04 21.54
C GLN A 155 8.95 -4.11 21.50
N LYS A 156 8.80 -5.15 22.32
CA LYS A 156 9.72 -6.30 22.40
C LYS A 156 9.56 -7.27 21.24
N ASN A 157 8.39 -7.31 20.61
CA ASN A 157 8.06 -8.25 19.53
C ASN A 157 7.98 -7.50 18.19
N PRO A 158 8.41 -8.14 17.08
CA PRO A 158 8.24 -7.57 15.76
C PRO A 158 6.74 -7.39 15.43
N PRO A 159 6.37 -6.33 14.72
CA PRO A 159 5.00 -6.15 14.25
C PRO A 159 4.62 -7.32 13.32
N ARG A 160 3.45 -7.90 13.55
CA ARG A 160 2.90 -8.95 12.68
C ARG A 160 2.19 -8.27 11.50
N SER A 161 2.32 -8.87 10.33
CA SER A 161 1.61 -8.44 9.13
C SER A 161 1.24 -9.67 8.29
N TYR A 162 0.36 -9.48 7.31
CA TYR A 162 0.03 -10.52 6.34
C TYR A 162 1.27 -11.05 5.60
N PHE A 163 2.30 -10.21 5.47
CA PHE A 163 3.53 -10.52 4.76
C PHE A 163 4.48 -11.40 5.58
N THR A 164 4.39 -11.36 6.91
CA THR A 164 5.25 -12.12 7.83
C THR A 164 4.53 -13.28 8.52
N ASP A 165 3.19 -13.28 8.53
CA ASP A 165 2.35 -14.29 9.17
C ASP A 165 1.18 -14.72 8.26
N PRO A 166 1.22 -15.92 7.67
CA PRO A 166 0.12 -16.44 6.83
C PRO A 166 -1.22 -16.60 7.57
N SER A 167 -1.22 -16.60 8.91
CA SER A 167 -2.45 -16.70 9.72
C SER A 167 -3.10 -15.33 10.00
N TRP A 168 -2.50 -14.24 9.50
CA TRP A 168 -2.98 -12.88 9.71
C TRP A 168 -4.42 -12.70 9.23
N THR A 169 -5.31 -12.33 10.15
CA THR A 169 -6.70 -11.99 9.86
C THR A 169 -7.07 -10.75 10.65
N LEU A 170 -7.24 -9.61 9.96
CA LEU A 170 -7.74 -8.39 10.60
C LEU A 170 -9.26 -8.27 10.47
N PHE A 171 -9.80 -8.63 9.30
CA PHE A 171 -11.20 -8.44 8.95
C PHE A 171 -11.81 -9.77 8.57
N GLN A 172 -12.77 -10.23 9.35
CA GLN A 172 -13.51 -11.46 9.13
C GLN A 172 -14.97 -11.11 8.84
N ILE A 173 -15.51 -11.67 7.75
CA ILE A 173 -16.91 -11.52 7.40
C ILE A 173 -17.71 -12.49 8.26
N GLY A 174 -18.54 -11.97 9.15
CA GLY A 174 -19.42 -12.78 10.01
C GLY A 174 -20.53 -13.46 9.20
N PRO A 175 -21.08 -14.59 9.67
CA PRO A 175 -22.18 -15.30 9.00
C PRO A 175 -23.46 -14.46 8.88
N GLU A 176 -23.63 -13.47 9.76
CA GLU A 176 -24.73 -12.50 9.70
C GLU A 176 -24.72 -11.63 8.43
N VAL A 177 -23.54 -11.40 7.82
CA VAL A 177 -23.43 -10.71 6.51
C VAL A 177 -23.87 -11.63 5.36
N GLY A 178 -24.03 -12.93 5.57
CA GLY A 178 -24.58 -13.85 4.56
C GLY A 178 -26.11 -13.95 4.60
N GLU A 179 -26.70 -13.79 5.78
CA GLU A 179 -28.14 -14.00 6.01
C GLU A 179 -29.01 -12.79 5.64
N TRP A 180 -28.42 -11.59 5.62
CA TRP A 180 -29.15 -10.33 5.41
C TRP A 180 -29.20 -9.89 3.94
N TYR A 181 -28.50 -10.59 3.04
CA TYR A 181 -28.23 -10.09 1.70
C TYR A 181 -28.97 -10.83 0.59
N SER A 182 -29.67 -10.02 -0.21
CA SER A 182 -30.24 -10.43 -1.50
C SER A 182 -29.13 -10.53 -2.55
N SER A 183 -29.34 -11.38 -3.55
CA SER A 183 -28.36 -11.89 -4.52
C SER A 183 -27.76 -10.87 -5.51
N GLU A 184 -27.85 -9.56 -5.25
CA GLU A 184 -27.43 -8.53 -6.22
C GLU A 184 -25.97 -8.08 -6.08
N HIS A 185 -25.35 -8.21 -4.90
CA HIS A 185 -23.99 -7.68 -4.63
C HIS A 185 -23.03 -8.73 -4.06
N ASP A 186 -21.74 -8.58 -4.36
CA ASP A 186 -20.68 -9.44 -3.81
C ASP A 186 -20.53 -9.19 -2.30
N ILE A 187 -20.63 -10.26 -1.50
CA ILE A 187 -20.61 -10.20 -0.02
C ILE A 187 -19.34 -9.53 0.55
N VAL A 188 -18.20 -9.65 -0.15
CA VAL A 188 -16.94 -9.06 0.29
C VAL A 188 -16.94 -7.56 0.04
N GLU A 189 -17.41 -7.14 -1.14
CA GLU A 189 -17.55 -5.70 -1.45
C GLU A 189 -18.48 -5.00 -0.47
N GLU A 190 -19.57 -5.67 -0.12
CA GLU A 190 -20.57 -5.15 0.78
C GLU A 190 -20.08 -5.03 2.22
N ALA A 191 -19.37 -6.06 2.72
CA ALA A 191 -18.73 -5.98 4.02
C ALA A 191 -17.71 -4.84 4.09
N ILE A 192 -16.95 -4.63 3.00
CA ILE A 192 -16.01 -3.49 2.89
C ILE A 192 -16.78 -2.17 2.87
N PHE A 193 -17.86 -2.08 2.08
CA PHE A 193 -18.68 -0.87 1.97
C PHE A 193 -19.22 -0.42 3.33
N GLN A 194 -19.76 -1.36 4.13
CA GLN A 194 -20.26 -1.08 5.47
C GLN A 194 -19.15 -0.66 6.44
N GLU A 195 -18.00 -1.32 6.40
CA GLU A 195 -16.89 -0.97 7.28
C GLU A 195 -16.30 0.40 6.93
N LEU A 196 -16.23 0.75 5.64
CA LEU A 196 -15.89 2.10 5.20
C LEU A 196 -16.94 3.11 5.67
N ASP A 197 -18.23 2.83 5.50
CA ASP A 197 -19.32 3.71 5.93
C ASP A 197 -19.22 4.01 7.44
N ARG A 198 -19.04 2.95 8.24
CA ARG A 198 -18.85 3.04 9.69
C ARG A 198 -17.68 3.95 10.06
N GLN A 199 -16.56 3.84 9.37
CA GLN A 199 -15.37 4.67 9.62
C GLN A 199 -15.52 6.10 9.09
N ILE A 200 -16.18 6.30 7.95
CA ILE A 200 -16.49 7.62 7.40
C ILE A 200 -17.44 8.39 8.32
N ASN A 201 -18.45 7.71 8.88
CA ASN A 201 -19.47 8.34 9.72
C ASN A 201 -19.12 8.36 11.21
N ALA A 202 -18.04 7.68 11.62
CA ALA A 202 -17.54 7.75 12.99
C ALA A 202 -17.21 9.21 13.37
N VAL A 203 -17.77 9.67 14.49
CA VAL A 203 -17.34 10.91 15.16
C VAL A 203 -15.87 10.72 15.56
N ALA A 204 -15.04 11.74 15.29
CA ALA A 204 -13.59 11.68 15.47
C ALA A 204 -13.19 10.99 16.79
N PRO A 205 -12.11 10.18 16.80
CA PRO A 205 -11.67 9.47 17.99
C PRO A 205 -11.47 10.42 19.17
N SER A 206 -11.78 9.93 20.38
CA SER A 206 -11.52 10.63 21.64
C SER A 206 -10.04 11.06 21.70
N PRO A 207 -9.69 12.22 22.27
CA PRO A 207 -8.28 12.62 22.45
C PRO A 207 -7.44 11.60 23.25
N ASP A 208 -8.07 10.67 23.98
CA ASP A 208 -7.40 9.53 24.64
C ASP A 208 -7.11 8.35 23.69
N ASP A 209 -7.81 8.24 22.56
CA ASP A 209 -7.44 7.40 21.42
C ASP A 209 -6.38 8.15 20.61
N ASN A 210 -5.23 8.46 21.23
CA ASN A 210 -4.14 9.16 20.57
C ASN A 210 -3.84 8.52 19.19
N PRO A 211 -4.20 9.17 18.07
CA PRO A 211 -3.62 8.81 16.79
C PRO A 211 -2.28 9.52 16.84
N VAL A 212 -1.28 8.93 17.51
CA VAL A 212 0.04 9.55 17.68
C VAL A 212 0.59 9.80 16.28
N GLU A 213 0.38 11.02 15.78
CA GLU A 213 1.01 11.58 14.58
C GLU A 213 0.95 10.64 13.37
N GLU A 214 -0.23 10.09 13.07
CA GLU A 214 -0.47 9.22 11.91
C GLU A 214 -0.40 9.97 10.55
N SER A 215 -0.31 11.31 10.56
CA SER A 215 -0.31 12.15 9.35
C SER A 215 1.05 12.75 8.98
N GLN A 216 2.10 12.57 9.78
CA GLN A 216 3.41 13.15 9.48
C GLN A 216 4.40 12.07 9.10
N ALA A 217 5.05 12.30 7.94
CA ALA A 217 6.25 11.58 7.55
C ALA A 217 7.16 11.44 8.77
N ASN A 218 7.56 10.22 9.10
CA ASN A 218 8.36 10.02 10.29
C ASN A 218 9.74 10.66 10.05
N ASP A 219 10.13 11.63 10.88
CA ASP A 219 11.41 12.34 10.72
C ASP A 219 12.62 11.39 10.67
N ILE A 220 12.55 10.27 11.39
CA ILE A 220 13.58 9.22 11.34
C ILE A 220 13.54 8.51 9.99
N ALA A 221 12.35 8.13 9.49
CA ALA A 221 12.23 7.51 8.17
C ALA A 221 12.74 8.44 7.06
N LYS A 222 12.43 9.74 7.15
CA LYS A 222 12.93 10.77 6.23
C LYS A 222 14.44 10.95 6.33
N PHE A 223 14.97 11.02 7.55
CA PHE A 223 16.43 11.09 7.78
C PHE A 223 17.16 9.88 7.17
N LEU A 224 16.56 8.70 7.25
CA LEU A 224 17.07 7.46 6.67
C LEU A 224 16.80 7.33 5.15
N GLY A 225 16.13 8.30 4.54
CA GLY A 225 15.80 8.30 3.10
C GLY A 225 14.74 7.27 2.70
N LEU A 226 13.93 6.79 3.65
CA LEU A 226 12.89 5.80 3.36
C LEU A 226 11.70 6.40 2.60
N ASP A 227 11.52 7.72 2.59
CA ASP A 227 10.42 8.40 1.90
C ASP A 227 10.73 8.80 0.44
N ASP A 228 11.96 8.53 -0.04
CA ASP A 228 12.36 8.77 -1.43
C ASP A 228 12.20 7.50 -2.29
N PHE A 229 10.96 7.28 -2.76
CA PHE A 229 10.60 6.12 -3.59
C PHE A 229 11.33 6.03 -4.94
N CYS A 230 11.96 7.12 -5.41
CA CYS A 230 12.77 7.11 -6.63
C CYS A 230 14.12 6.40 -6.42
N GLU A 231 14.65 6.43 -5.19
CA GLU A 231 15.93 5.81 -4.83
C GLU A 231 15.79 4.35 -4.39
N TRP A 232 14.55 3.87 -4.24
CA TRP A 232 14.27 2.49 -3.90
C TRP A 232 14.68 1.54 -5.04
N LYS A 233 15.27 0.42 -4.63
CA LYS A 233 15.73 -0.65 -5.51
C LYS A 233 15.15 -1.98 -5.10
N LEU A 234 15.33 -2.98 -5.96
CA LEU A 234 15.01 -4.38 -5.69
C LEU A 234 16.26 -5.17 -5.36
N SER A 235 16.12 -6.16 -4.47
CA SER A 235 17.21 -7.08 -4.14
C SER A 235 17.59 -7.98 -5.33
N LYS A 236 18.81 -8.52 -5.31
CA LYS A 236 19.24 -9.56 -6.25
C LYS A 236 18.42 -10.85 -6.14
N ASP A 237 17.87 -11.15 -4.96
CA ASP A 237 17.00 -12.31 -4.75
C ASP A 237 15.68 -12.17 -5.51
N PHE A 238 15.10 -10.96 -5.52
CA PHE A 238 13.88 -10.67 -6.27
C PHE A 238 14.09 -10.94 -7.77
N ALA A 239 15.15 -10.37 -8.35
CA ALA A 239 15.46 -10.56 -9.77
C ALA A 239 15.72 -12.02 -10.14
N ARG A 240 16.33 -12.79 -9.23
CA ARG A 240 16.54 -14.24 -9.41
C ARG A 240 15.23 -15.03 -9.34
N LYS A 241 14.30 -14.64 -8.47
CA LYS A 241 12.99 -15.30 -8.33
C LYS A 241 12.07 -15.00 -9.51
N TYR A 242 12.15 -13.80 -10.07
CA TYR A 242 11.32 -13.33 -11.19
C TYR A 242 12.15 -13.10 -12.46
N PRO A 243 12.76 -14.13 -13.06
CA PRO A 243 13.64 -13.97 -14.23
C PRO A 243 12.91 -13.50 -15.49
N LYS A 244 11.57 -13.59 -15.49
CA LYS A 244 10.71 -13.07 -16.57
C LYS A 244 10.57 -11.54 -16.55
N LEU A 245 10.87 -10.91 -15.42
CA LEU A 245 10.82 -9.46 -15.26
C LEU A 245 12.22 -8.89 -15.51
N ASP A 246 12.35 -8.03 -16.51
CA ASP A 246 13.53 -7.18 -16.66
C ASP A 246 13.54 -6.14 -15.54
N CYS A 247 14.37 -6.42 -14.53
CA CYS A 247 14.59 -5.55 -13.37
C CYS A 247 15.94 -4.82 -13.45
N SER A 248 16.60 -4.79 -14.62
CA SER A 248 17.98 -4.29 -14.77
C SER A 248 18.18 -2.85 -14.29
N THR A 249 17.16 -2.00 -14.42
CA THR A 249 17.16 -0.60 -13.95
C THR A 249 16.79 -0.44 -12.48
N ALA A 250 16.12 -1.44 -11.89
CA ALA A 250 15.59 -1.39 -10.53
C ALA A 250 16.46 -2.16 -9.52
N VAL A 251 17.29 -3.09 -9.96
CA VAL A 251 18.04 -3.99 -9.06
C VAL A 251 19.29 -3.36 -8.49
N THR A 252 19.49 -3.55 -7.20
CA THR A 252 20.73 -3.20 -6.51
C THR A 252 21.92 -4.02 -7.01
N GLN A 253 23.05 -3.35 -7.19
CA GLN A 253 24.32 -4.03 -7.48
C GLN A 253 25.06 -4.43 -6.20
N ARG A 254 24.64 -3.91 -5.05
CA ARG A 254 25.24 -4.16 -3.75
C ARG A 254 24.71 -5.46 -3.14
N ASP A 255 25.47 -6.03 -2.22
CA ASP A 255 25.01 -7.19 -1.47
C ASP A 255 24.08 -6.76 -0.34
N LEU A 256 23.11 -7.62 0.00
CA LEU A 256 22.12 -7.34 1.02
C LEU A 256 22.74 -7.47 2.42
N ALA A 257 22.54 -6.46 3.25
CA ALA A 257 22.84 -6.51 4.67
C ALA A 257 22.00 -7.62 5.36
N PRO A 258 22.59 -8.39 6.29
CA PRO A 258 21.87 -9.45 7.00
C PRO A 258 20.76 -8.92 7.92
N SER A 259 20.91 -7.70 8.46
CA SER A 259 19.83 -6.93 9.11
C SER A 259 20.27 -5.49 9.38
N ALA A 260 19.32 -4.55 9.35
CA ALA A 260 19.45 -3.16 9.76
C ALA A 260 19.77 -3.01 11.26
N THR A 261 19.62 -4.05 12.07
CA THR A 261 20.04 -4.06 13.49
C THR A 261 21.55 -3.86 13.64
N VAL A 262 22.32 -4.19 12.60
CA VAL A 262 23.80 -4.08 12.58
C VAL A 262 24.27 -2.66 12.24
N TYR A 263 23.41 -1.84 11.63
CA TYR A 263 23.78 -0.51 11.15
C TYR A 263 23.14 0.57 12.02
N CYS A 264 23.90 1.14 12.94
CA CYS A 264 23.55 2.43 13.53
C CYS A 264 23.86 3.51 12.49
N TRP A 265 22.80 4.04 11.87
CA TRP A 265 22.84 5.27 11.08
C TRP A 265 22.89 6.48 12.00
#